data_AF-A0A963QD45-F1
#
_entry.id   AF-A0A963QD45-F1
#
_cell.length_a   1.000
_cell.length_b   1.000
_cell.length_c   1.000
_cell.angle_alpha   90.00
_cell.angle_beta   90.00
_cell.angle_gamma   90.00
#
_symmetry.space_group_name_H-M   'P 1'
#
loop_
_entity.id
_entity.type
_entity.pdbx_description
1 polymer ?
#
loop_
_entity_poly.entity_id
_entity_poly.type
_entity_poly.pdbx_seq_one_letter_code
_entity_poly.pdbx_strand_id
1 'polypeptide(L)'
;MRWILLAVFVFLAGCSSGDALPSDQGASSQQKLNPFPDAAEVRLFVESGEYRNQEAVFTNPDGQSMTKEQRKVLENAISVKRIEPDQAFAACFIPHHFFRYYDAVGKQLGEISVCFCCAGVRIDSSDRSAKFEIDEDHYLAADYAGLETLVKSMGEPTDIECE
;
A
#
# COMPACT_ATOMS: atom_id res chain seq x y z
N MET A 1 19.52 34.71 -76.92
CA MET A 1 19.52 35.87 -75.99
C MET A 1 18.83 35.41 -74.72
N ARG A 2 19.53 35.35 -73.58
CA ARG A 2 19.46 36.37 -72.50
C ARG A 2 17.99 36.45 -72.02
N TRP A 3 17.59 36.05 -70.82
CA TRP A 3 18.05 36.52 -69.51
C TRP A 3 17.71 35.52 -68.39
N ILE A 4 18.56 35.58 -67.37
CA ILE A 4 18.50 34.93 -66.06
C ILE A 4 17.46 35.65 -65.19
N LEU A 5 16.68 34.91 -64.40
CA LEU A 5 16.10 35.38 -63.13
C LEU A 5 16.12 34.22 -62.13
N LEU A 6 17.17 34.21 -61.31
CA LEU A 6 17.23 33.47 -60.05
C LEU A 6 16.16 34.04 -59.11
N ALA A 7 15.25 33.19 -58.65
CA ALA A 7 14.51 33.43 -57.42
C ALA A 7 15.10 32.51 -56.34
N VAL A 8 15.96 33.09 -55.50
CA VAL A 8 16.47 32.44 -54.30
C VAL A 8 15.38 32.53 -53.24
N PHE A 9 14.66 31.43 -52.99
CA PHE A 9 13.82 31.29 -51.80
C PHE A 9 14.72 30.88 -50.63
N VAL A 10 15.07 31.85 -49.80
CA VAL A 10 15.68 31.60 -48.49
C VAL A 10 14.58 31.07 -47.57
N PHE A 11 14.57 29.76 -47.33
CA PHE A 11 13.85 29.19 -46.19
C PHE A 11 14.64 29.50 -44.93
N LEU A 12 14.23 30.53 -44.19
CA LEU A 12 14.64 30.70 -42.80
C LEU A 12 13.96 29.60 -41.99
N ALA A 13 14.74 28.57 -41.63
CA ALA A 13 14.39 27.64 -40.57
C ALA A 13 14.35 28.42 -39.24
N GLY A 14 13.17 28.88 -38.86
CA GLY A 14 12.91 29.35 -37.50
C GLY A 14 12.82 28.15 -36.57
N CYS A 15 13.94 27.77 -35.95
CA CYS A 15 13.90 26.97 -34.74
C CYS A 15 13.32 27.85 -33.63
N SER A 16 12.00 27.79 -33.44
CA SER A 16 11.37 28.24 -32.21
C SER A 16 11.83 27.28 -31.11
N SER A 17 12.84 27.68 -30.35
CA SER A 17 13.15 27.08 -29.05
C SER A 17 11.97 27.38 -28.13
N GLY A 18 10.95 26.54 -28.18
CA GLY A 18 10.01 26.43 -27.09
C GLY A 18 10.78 25.82 -25.94
N ASP A 19 11.09 26.65 -24.93
CA ASP A 19 11.51 26.20 -23.61
C ASP A 19 10.37 25.35 -23.02
N ALA A 20 10.31 24.09 -23.41
CA ALA A 20 9.59 23.08 -22.68
C ALA A 20 10.34 22.90 -21.37
N LEU A 21 9.86 23.57 -20.32
CA LEU A 21 10.20 23.22 -18.95
C LEU A 21 10.03 21.70 -18.82
N PRO A 22 11.03 20.97 -18.29
CA PRO A 22 10.78 19.61 -17.87
C PRO A 22 9.73 19.69 -16.75
N SER A 23 8.49 19.34 -17.07
CA SER A 23 7.57 18.81 -16.07
C SER A 23 8.20 17.52 -15.59
N ASP A 24 9.06 17.65 -14.60
CA ASP A 24 9.42 16.58 -13.68
C ASP A 24 8.11 16.25 -12.93
N GLN A 25 7.24 15.51 -13.62
CA GLN A 25 6.15 14.80 -12.97
C GLN A 25 6.84 13.83 -12.06
N GLY A 26 6.98 14.25 -10.80
CA GLY A 26 7.55 13.46 -9.72
C GLY A 26 6.96 12.07 -9.81
N ALA A 27 7.75 11.15 -10.34
CA ALA A 27 7.52 9.74 -10.18
C ALA A 27 7.58 9.53 -8.68
N SER A 28 6.41 9.56 -8.04
CA SER A 28 6.23 9.12 -6.67
C SER A 28 6.76 7.70 -6.66
N SER A 29 8.03 7.56 -6.25
CA SER A 29 8.61 6.25 -6.01
C SER A 29 7.78 5.71 -4.86
N GLN A 30 6.81 4.85 -5.15
CA GLN A 30 6.13 4.07 -4.14
C GLN A 30 7.23 3.41 -3.32
N GLN A 31 7.50 3.95 -2.13
CA GLN A 31 8.52 3.42 -1.25
C GLN A 31 8.00 2.06 -0.84
N LYS A 32 8.67 1.02 -1.35
CA LYS A 32 8.31 -0.36 -1.06
C LYS A 32 8.41 -0.58 0.45
N LEU A 33 7.30 -0.94 1.07
CA LEU A 33 7.20 -1.01 2.52
C LEU A 33 7.49 -2.42 3.03
N ASN A 34 8.54 -2.57 3.83
CA ASN A 34 8.76 -3.76 4.65
C ASN A 34 8.94 -3.28 6.10
N PRO A 35 7.84 -3.14 6.87
CA PRO A 35 7.90 -2.55 8.20
C PRO A 35 8.63 -3.43 9.22
N PHE A 36 8.77 -4.73 8.95
CA PHE A 36 9.37 -5.70 9.85
C PHE A 36 10.38 -6.60 9.09
N PRO A 37 11.56 -6.05 8.72
CA PRO A 37 12.54 -6.78 7.91
C PRO A 37 13.10 -8.03 8.60
N ASP A 38 13.13 -8.05 9.92
CA ASP A 38 13.65 -9.16 10.73
C ASP A 38 12.62 -10.28 10.97
N ALA A 39 11.40 -10.14 10.46
CA ALA A 39 10.39 -11.17 10.60
C ALA A 39 10.78 -12.44 9.81
N ALA A 40 10.78 -13.58 10.50
CA ALA A 40 10.97 -14.89 9.90
C ALA A 40 9.65 -15.47 9.39
N GLU A 41 8.53 -15.08 9.99
CA GLU A 41 7.19 -15.59 9.69
C GLU A 41 6.16 -14.45 9.66
N VAL A 42 5.14 -14.59 8.82
CA VAL A 42 3.93 -13.78 8.85
C VAL A 42 2.72 -14.70 8.90
N ARG A 43 1.76 -14.39 9.77
CA ARG A 43 0.50 -15.14 9.89
C ARG A 43 -0.69 -14.20 9.69
N LEU A 44 -1.68 -14.66 8.95
CA LEU A 44 -2.98 -14.01 8.82
C LEU A 44 -3.91 -14.48 9.94
N PHE A 45 -4.50 -13.55 10.66
CA PHE A 45 -5.61 -13.78 11.58
C PHE A 45 -6.83 -13.03 11.05
N VAL A 46 -7.97 -13.72 10.96
CA VAL A 46 -9.24 -13.13 10.52
C VAL A 46 -10.28 -13.34 11.59
N GLU A 47 -10.95 -12.27 12.01
CA GLU A 47 -12.06 -12.38 12.96
C GLU A 47 -13.25 -13.08 12.30
N SER A 48 -13.97 -13.89 13.06
CA SER A 48 -15.14 -14.61 12.58
C SER A 48 -16.45 -13.79 12.65
N GLY A 49 -16.39 -12.57 13.20
CA GLY A 49 -17.58 -11.81 13.62
C GLY A 49 -18.24 -12.32 14.90
N GLU A 50 -17.64 -13.30 15.57
CA GLU A 50 -18.08 -13.77 16.88
C GLU A 50 -17.22 -13.16 17.98
N TYR A 51 -17.83 -12.87 19.13
CA TYR A 51 -17.14 -12.42 20.32
C TYR A 51 -17.39 -13.38 21.49
N ARG A 52 -16.33 -13.75 22.20
CA ARG A 52 -16.39 -14.56 23.42
C ARG A 52 -15.74 -13.80 24.56
N ASN A 53 -16.48 -13.53 25.63
CA ASN A 53 -15.99 -12.75 26.78
C ASN A 53 -15.43 -11.37 26.38
N GLN A 54 -16.03 -10.70 25.39
CA GLN A 54 -15.59 -9.42 24.82
C GLN A 54 -14.27 -9.49 24.01
N GLU A 55 -13.78 -10.69 23.72
CA GLU A 55 -12.64 -10.90 22.83
C GLU A 55 -13.15 -11.42 21.48
N ALA A 56 -12.58 -10.92 20.39
CA ALA A 56 -12.88 -11.41 19.06
C ALA A 56 -12.41 -12.86 18.92
N VAL A 57 -13.25 -13.67 18.29
CA VAL A 57 -12.92 -15.04 17.91
C VAL A 57 -12.31 -15.00 16.50
N PHE A 58 -11.17 -15.67 16.33
CA PHE A 58 -10.54 -15.81 15.02
C PHE A 58 -11.00 -17.10 14.34
N THR A 59 -11.16 -17.07 13.01
CA THR A 59 -11.44 -18.25 12.18
C THR A 59 -10.40 -19.35 12.39
N ASN A 60 -9.13 -18.94 12.56
CA ASN A 60 -8.03 -19.78 13.00
C ASN A 60 -7.31 -19.10 14.19
N PRO A 61 -7.35 -19.67 15.42
CA PRO A 61 -6.74 -19.07 16.59
C PRO A 61 -5.21 -19.02 16.56
N ASP A 62 -4.56 -19.89 15.76
CA ASP A 62 -3.10 -19.91 15.61
C ASP A 62 -2.61 -19.01 14.45
N GLY A 63 -3.56 -18.49 13.66
CA GLY A 63 -3.31 -17.78 12.42
C GLY A 63 -2.86 -18.73 11.30
N GLN A 64 -3.03 -18.29 10.06
CA GLN A 64 -2.58 -19.02 8.89
C GLN A 64 -1.23 -18.50 8.43
N SER A 65 -0.19 -19.35 8.49
CA SER A 65 1.15 -19.00 8.02
C SER A 65 1.15 -18.68 6.53
N MET A 66 1.79 -17.57 6.16
CA MET A 66 1.94 -17.12 4.79
C MET A 66 3.21 -17.69 4.15
N THR A 67 3.13 -18.02 2.85
CA THR A 67 4.32 -18.28 2.06
C THR A 67 5.12 -16.99 1.81
N LYS A 68 6.37 -17.13 1.34
CA LYS A 68 7.20 -15.98 0.96
C LYS A 68 6.57 -15.15 -0.16
N GLU A 69 5.91 -15.82 -1.10
CA GLU A 69 5.22 -15.19 -2.22
C GLU A 69 4.00 -14.40 -1.74
N GLN A 70 3.19 -14.99 -0.85
CA GLN A 70 2.04 -14.32 -0.23
C GLN A 70 2.48 -13.10 0.58
N ARG A 71 3.53 -13.22 1.40
CA ARG A 71 4.13 -12.10 2.13
C ARG A 71 4.55 -10.97 1.18
N LYS A 72 5.19 -11.31 0.07
CA LYS A 72 5.62 -10.32 -0.93
C LYS A 72 4.42 -9.61 -1.57
N VAL A 73 3.31 -10.30 -1.81
CA VAL A 73 2.07 -9.68 -2.31
C VAL A 73 1.51 -8.69 -1.28
N LEU A 74 1.43 -9.09 -0.01
CA LEU A 74 1.01 -8.21 1.09
C LEU A 74 1.88 -6.95 1.18
N GLU A 75 3.20 -7.10 1.28
CA GLU A 75 4.13 -5.98 1.43
C GLU A 75 4.12 -5.03 0.22
N ASN A 76 3.90 -5.55 -0.99
CA ASN A 76 3.77 -4.74 -2.18
C ASN A 76 2.41 -4.01 -2.28
N ALA A 77 1.38 -4.55 -1.63
CA ALA A 77 0.06 -3.93 -1.63
C ALA A 77 -0.02 -2.73 -0.69
N ILE A 78 0.86 -2.62 0.31
CA ILE A 78 0.90 -1.49 1.23
C ILE A 78 1.87 -0.42 0.74
N SER A 79 1.44 0.83 0.76
CA SER A 79 2.24 1.98 0.33
C SER A 79 1.99 3.19 1.23
N VAL A 80 2.96 4.10 1.28
CA VAL A 80 2.80 5.42 1.89
C VAL A 80 2.46 6.40 0.77
N LYS A 81 1.39 7.20 0.96
CA LYS A 81 0.94 8.21 0.02
C LYS A 81 0.85 9.57 0.70
N ARG A 82 1.07 10.63 -0.07
CA ARG A 82 0.86 12.00 0.39
C ARG A 82 -0.64 12.28 0.53
N ILE A 83 -1.01 13.05 1.54
CA ILE A 83 -2.36 13.58 1.73
C ILE A 83 -2.57 14.72 0.73
N GLU A 84 -3.54 14.54 -0.17
CA GLU A 84 -3.97 15.60 -1.09
C GLU A 84 -5.02 16.51 -0.44
N PRO A 85 -5.12 17.80 -0.82
CA PRO A 85 -6.00 18.77 -0.15
C PRO A 85 -7.49 18.41 -0.11
N ASP A 86 -7.97 17.63 -1.06
CA ASP A 86 -9.36 17.17 -1.21
C ASP A 86 -9.56 15.70 -0.79
N GLN A 87 -8.52 15.06 -0.25
CA GLN A 87 -8.58 13.67 0.18
C GLN A 87 -9.48 13.54 1.42
N ALA A 88 -10.64 12.90 1.24
CA ALA A 88 -11.48 12.48 2.36
C ALA A 88 -10.95 11.17 2.98
N PHE A 89 -10.95 11.10 4.31
CA PHE A 89 -10.66 9.90 5.08
C PHE A 89 -11.93 9.43 5.78
N ALA A 90 -12.16 8.11 5.79
CA ALA A 90 -13.21 7.53 6.61
C ALA A 90 -12.89 7.75 8.10
N ALA A 91 -13.88 8.14 8.89
CA ALA A 91 -13.71 8.32 10.33
C ALA A 91 -13.67 6.98 11.11
N CYS A 92 -14.11 5.89 10.47
CA CYS A 92 -14.18 4.56 11.06
C CYS A 92 -12.97 3.71 10.65
N PHE A 93 -12.38 3.02 11.62
CA PHE A 93 -11.39 1.97 11.36
C PHE A 93 -11.55 0.85 12.40
N ILE A 94 -12.29 -0.19 12.00
CA ILE A 94 -12.52 -1.41 12.76
C ILE A 94 -11.95 -2.55 11.92
N PRO A 95 -10.65 -2.89 12.07
CA PRO A 95 -10.03 -3.94 11.29
C PRO A 95 -10.48 -5.32 11.77
N HIS A 96 -10.65 -6.25 10.83
CA HIS A 96 -10.94 -7.67 11.11
C HIS A 96 -9.87 -8.61 10.55
N HIS A 97 -8.86 -8.05 9.87
CA HIS A 97 -7.78 -8.80 9.22
C HIS A 97 -6.44 -8.31 9.75
N PHE A 98 -5.70 -9.23 10.33
CA PHE A 98 -4.46 -8.91 11.04
C PHE A 98 -3.32 -9.78 10.52
N PHE A 99 -2.33 -9.13 9.90
CA PHE A 99 -1.11 -9.77 9.43
C PHE A 99 -0.03 -9.56 10.48
N ARG A 100 0.20 -10.56 11.33
CA ARG A 100 1.17 -10.50 12.43
C ARG A 100 2.52 -11.03 11.98
N TYR A 101 3.56 -10.28 12.29
CA TYR A 101 4.95 -10.57 11.94
C TYR A 101 5.65 -11.14 13.16
N TYR A 102 6.39 -12.23 12.99
CA TYR A 102 7.10 -12.92 14.07
C TYR A 102 8.58 -13.11 13.72
N ASP A 103 9.45 -13.01 14.72
CA ASP A 103 10.86 -13.36 14.58
C ASP A 103 11.08 -14.88 14.57
N ALA A 104 12.35 -15.30 14.43
CA ALA A 104 12.72 -16.71 14.36
C ALA A 104 12.45 -17.52 15.64
N VAL A 105 12.22 -16.86 16.77
CA VAL A 105 11.88 -17.51 18.05
C VAL A 105 10.39 -17.42 18.38
N GLY A 106 9.58 -16.88 17.47
CA GLY A 106 8.13 -16.77 17.61
C GLY A 106 7.66 -15.55 18.40
N LYS A 107 8.52 -14.56 18.66
CA LYS A 107 8.10 -13.29 19.26
C LYS A 107 7.45 -12.42 18.18
N GLN A 108 6.24 -11.90 18.46
CA GLN A 108 5.60 -10.93 17.57
C GLN A 108 6.43 -9.64 17.52
N LEU A 109 6.76 -9.18 16.31
CA LEU A 109 7.46 -7.94 16.01
C LEU A 109 6.49 -6.78 15.72
N GLY A 110 5.31 -7.10 15.21
CA GLY A 110 4.27 -6.13 14.92
C GLY A 110 3.15 -6.71 14.09
N GLU A 111 2.30 -5.84 13.57
CA GLU A 111 1.07 -6.18 12.88
C GLU A 111 0.74 -5.15 11.79
N ILE A 112 0.18 -5.64 10.70
CA ILE A 112 -0.57 -4.81 9.74
C ILE A 112 -2.04 -5.18 9.90
N SER A 113 -2.87 -4.21 10.25
CA SER A 113 -4.31 -4.41 10.42
C SER A 113 -5.05 -3.77 9.23
N VAL A 114 -6.00 -4.49 8.63
CA VAL A 114 -6.74 -4.05 7.44
C VAL A 114 -8.24 -4.12 7.72
N CYS A 115 -8.95 -3.07 7.29
CA CYS A 115 -10.40 -3.04 7.24
C CYS A 115 -10.82 -2.90 5.77
N PHE A 116 -11.38 -3.96 5.19
CA PHE A 116 -11.88 -3.92 3.81
C PHE A 116 -13.13 -3.06 3.68
N CYS A 117 -14.01 -3.03 4.69
CA CYS A 117 -15.25 -2.24 4.66
C CYS A 117 -14.98 -0.73 4.65
N CYS A 118 -14.00 -0.25 5.42
CA CYS A 118 -13.66 1.17 5.52
C CYS A 118 -12.50 1.59 4.63
N ALA A 119 -11.91 0.66 3.87
CA ALA A 119 -10.68 0.86 3.12
C ALA A 119 -9.59 1.52 3.99
N GLY A 120 -9.32 0.92 5.16
CA GLY A 120 -8.31 1.39 6.11
C GLY A 120 -7.17 0.38 6.28
N VAL A 121 -5.97 0.88 6.57
CA VAL A 121 -4.82 0.06 6.94
C VAL A 121 -4.01 0.77 8.03
N ARG A 122 -3.50 -0.01 9.00
CA ARG A 122 -2.62 0.45 10.08
C ARG A 122 -1.42 -0.48 10.20
N ILE A 123 -0.31 0.06 10.68
CA ILE A 123 0.87 -0.70 11.10
C ILE A 123 1.11 -0.40 12.57
N ASP A 124 1.11 -1.44 13.39
CA ASP A 124 1.39 -1.35 14.82
C ASP A 124 2.63 -2.19 15.15
N SER A 125 3.60 -1.60 15.85
CA SER A 125 4.76 -2.31 16.35
C SER A 125 4.48 -2.91 17.73
N SER A 126 4.92 -4.14 17.97
CA SER A 126 4.84 -4.74 19.31
C SER A 126 5.91 -4.18 20.25
N ASP A 127 7.02 -3.67 19.70
CA ASP A 127 8.02 -2.93 20.44
C ASP A 127 7.61 -1.45 20.51
N ARG A 128 7.20 -1.01 21.70
CA ARG A 128 6.81 0.37 21.97
C ARG A 128 7.90 1.40 21.66
N SER A 129 9.17 0.99 21.57
CA SER A 129 10.30 1.85 21.21
C SER A 129 10.55 1.94 19.71
N ALA A 130 10.10 0.94 18.93
CA ALA A 130 10.17 0.95 17.48
C ALA A 130 8.83 1.46 16.93
N LYS A 131 8.71 2.77 16.68
CA LYS A 131 7.53 3.31 16.02
C LYS A 131 7.73 3.24 14.51
N PHE A 132 6.73 2.70 13.82
CA PHE A 132 6.60 2.94 12.40
C PHE A 132 6.09 4.38 12.24
N GLU A 133 6.97 5.28 11.82
CA GLU A 133 6.66 6.70 11.66
C GLU A 133 6.35 7.00 10.20
N ILE A 134 5.26 7.74 10.00
CA ILE A 134 4.84 8.29 8.72
C ILE A 134 4.78 9.79 8.93
N ASP A 135 5.23 10.55 7.94
CA ASP A 135 5.17 12.01 7.99
C ASP A 135 3.72 12.49 8.14
N GLU A 136 3.53 13.65 8.81
CA GLU A 136 2.18 14.18 9.11
C GLU A 136 1.35 14.48 7.86
N ASP A 137 1.99 14.69 6.71
CA ASP A 137 1.35 14.91 5.40
C ASP A 137 1.26 13.62 4.56
N HIS A 138 1.44 12.45 5.18
CA HIS A 138 1.36 11.15 4.54
C HIS A 138 0.43 10.19 5.30
N TYR A 139 -0.05 9.16 4.59
CA TYR A 139 -0.91 8.12 5.14
C TYR A 139 -0.60 6.76 4.53
N LEU A 140 -1.02 5.69 5.20
CA LEU A 140 -0.98 4.34 4.64
C LEU A 140 -2.14 4.11 3.69
N ALA A 141 -1.82 3.63 2.49
CA ALA A 141 -2.78 3.16 1.52
C ALA A 141 -2.52 1.70 1.18
N ALA A 142 -3.57 1.00 0.74
CA ALA A 142 -3.45 -0.36 0.26
C ALA A 142 -4.08 -0.56 -1.13
N ASP A 143 -3.55 -1.52 -1.90
CA ASP A 143 -4.26 -2.16 -3.00
C ASP A 143 -5.27 -3.16 -2.42
N TYR A 144 -6.47 -2.69 -2.09
CA TYR A 144 -7.51 -3.51 -1.46
C TYR A 144 -7.96 -4.67 -2.35
N ALA A 145 -8.05 -4.49 -3.67
CA ALA A 145 -8.41 -5.57 -4.58
C ALA A 145 -7.35 -6.69 -4.59
N GLY A 146 -6.08 -6.31 -4.59
CA GLY A 146 -4.96 -7.24 -4.44
C GLY A 146 -4.97 -7.97 -3.10
N LEU A 147 -5.20 -7.24 -2.01
CA LEU A 147 -5.30 -7.83 -0.67
C LEU A 147 -6.50 -8.76 -0.51
N GLU A 148 -7.67 -8.40 -1.04
CA GLU A 148 -8.84 -9.28 -1.04
C GLU A 148 -8.55 -10.58 -1.78
N THR A 149 -7.92 -10.50 -2.94
CA THR A 149 -7.52 -11.66 -3.73
C THR A 149 -6.56 -12.55 -2.94
N LEU A 150 -5.59 -11.95 -2.24
CA LEU A 150 -4.66 -12.66 -1.37
C LEU A 150 -5.38 -13.40 -0.24
N VAL A 151 -6.22 -12.70 0.53
CA VAL A 151 -6.96 -13.28 1.67
C VAL A 151 -7.90 -14.39 1.21
N LYS A 152 -8.66 -14.18 0.12
CA LYS A 152 -9.52 -15.20 -0.47
C LYS A 152 -8.74 -16.42 -0.97
N SER A 153 -7.54 -16.23 -1.52
CA SER A 153 -6.67 -17.35 -1.95
C SER A 153 -6.16 -18.20 -0.78
N MET A 154 -6.14 -17.62 0.43
CA MET A 154 -5.81 -18.32 1.67
C MET A 154 -7.03 -19.05 2.25
N GLY A 155 -8.22 -18.85 1.69
CA GLY A 155 -9.47 -19.49 2.12
C GLY A 155 -10.25 -18.71 3.17
N GLU A 156 -9.88 -17.45 3.42
CA GLU A 156 -10.50 -16.60 4.44
C GLU A 156 -11.46 -15.57 3.82
N PRO A 157 -12.53 -15.17 4.55
CA PRO A 157 -13.46 -14.12 4.12
C PRO A 157 -12.83 -12.72 4.19
N THR A 158 -13.39 -11.75 3.48
CA THR A 158 -12.95 -10.34 3.49
C THR A 158 -14.03 -9.37 3.97
N ASP A 159 -15.26 -9.84 4.08
CA ASP A 159 -16.49 -9.10 4.33
C ASP A 159 -17.04 -9.38 5.74
N ILE A 160 -16.17 -9.24 6.75
CA ILE A 160 -16.54 -9.39 8.16
C ILE A 160 -17.20 -8.09 8.64
N GLU A 161 -18.46 -8.18 9.07
CA GLU A 161 -19.23 -7.09 9.69
C GLU A 161 -19.27 -5.78 8.86
N CYS A 162 -19.31 -5.87 7.54
CA CYS A 162 -19.34 -4.70 6.64
C CYS A 162 -20.71 -4.02 6.47
N GLU A 163 -21.69 -4.26 7.34
CA GLU A 163 -23.07 -3.74 7.24
C GLU A 163 -23.30 -2.40 7.96
#